data_AF-A0A2E0PPZ2-F1
#
_entry.id   AF-A0A2E0PPZ2-F1
#
_cell.length_a   1.000
_cell.length_b   1.000
_cell.length_c   1.000
_cell.angle_alpha   90.00
_cell.angle_beta   90.00
_cell.angle_gamma   90.00
#
_symmetry.space_group_name_H-M   'P 1'
#
loop_
_entity.id
_entity.type
_entity.pdbx_description
1 polymer ?
#
loop_
_entity_poly.entity_id
_entity_poly.type
_entity_poly.pdbx_seq_one_letter_code
_entity_poly.pdbx_strand_id
1 'polypeptide(L)'
;MKSTKTRFVRAVLIGCVSMTSPVLWGNAFTISTTLPSDLQSASSVFSKYVEVFGLRVLATSSVSDAKVLHAANVLAEYLDNDENGIIDQAEV
;
A
#
# COMPACT_ATOMS: atom_id res chain seq x y z
N MET A 1 35.82 33.07 -46.56
CA MET A 1 35.19 34.37 -46.22
C MET A 1 33.67 34.19 -46.30
N LYS A 2 32.93 34.62 -45.26
CA LYS A 2 31.47 34.46 -44.97
C LYS A 2 31.06 33.05 -44.48
N SER A 3 30.96 32.76 -43.18
CA SER A 3 30.01 33.18 -42.12
C SER A 3 28.58 32.66 -42.31
N THR A 4 28.13 31.74 -41.46
CA THR A 4 26.72 31.62 -41.00
C THR A 4 26.67 30.93 -39.63
N LYS A 5 26.13 31.63 -38.63
CA LYS A 5 25.80 31.15 -37.29
C LYS A 5 24.45 30.44 -37.31
N THR A 6 24.32 29.31 -36.60
CA THR A 6 23.00 28.86 -36.09
C THR A 6 23.19 28.32 -34.69
N ARG A 7 22.57 29.01 -33.72
CA ARG A 7 22.48 28.65 -32.31
C ARG A 7 21.31 27.69 -32.12
N PHE A 8 21.54 26.51 -31.58
CA PHE A 8 20.46 25.69 -31.00
C PHE A 8 20.38 25.96 -29.50
N VAL A 9 19.25 26.54 -29.10
CA VAL A 9 18.84 26.79 -27.72
C VAL A 9 17.97 25.61 -27.28
N ARG A 10 17.98 25.33 -25.97
CA ARG A 10 17.02 24.56 -25.16
C ARG A 10 17.40 23.10 -24.85
N ALA A 11 17.95 22.92 -23.66
CA ALA A 11 17.52 21.83 -22.80
C ALA A 11 17.17 22.45 -21.43
N VAL A 12 15.88 22.58 -21.17
CA VAL A 12 15.33 22.91 -19.86
C VAL A 12 15.57 21.68 -18.99
N LEU A 13 16.49 21.77 -18.03
CA LEU A 13 16.58 20.79 -16.95
C LEU A 13 15.39 21.03 -16.03
N ILE A 14 14.31 20.33 -16.32
CA ILE A 14 13.14 20.18 -15.45
C ILE A 14 13.62 19.49 -14.17
N GLY A 15 13.36 20.16 -13.04
CA GLY A 15 13.78 19.72 -11.72
C GLY A 15 13.27 18.33 -11.36
N CYS A 16 14.16 17.53 -10.78
CA CYS A 16 13.75 16.41 -9.95
C CYS A 16 13.27 16.99 -8.62
N VAL A 17 11.99 17.36 -8.55
CA VAL A 17 11.31 17.38 -7.25
C VAL A 17 11.26 15.91 -6.84
N SER A 18 12.11 15.53 -5.89
CA SER A 18 12.03 14.24 -5.23
C SER A 18 10.60 14.14 -4.70
N MET A 19 9.78 13.34 -5.37
CA MET A 19 8.42 13.04 -4.95
C MET A 19 8.54 12.31 -3.62
N THR A 20 8.52 13.06 -2.52
CA THR A 20 8.08 12.51 -1.25
C THR A 20 6.67 12.05 -1.52
N SER A 21 6.46 10.74 -1.39
CA SER A 21 5.16 10.12 -1.61
C SER A 21 4.12 10.93 -0.85
N PRO A 22 3.07 11.46 -1.50
CA PRO A 22 1.99 12.05 -0.75
C PRO A 22 1.43 10.93 0.12
N VAL A 23 1.46 11.13 1.44
CA VAL A 23 0.73 10.31 2.40
C VAL A 23 -0.73 10.43 1.99
N LEU A 24 -1.22 9.40 1.30
CA LEU A 24 -2.59 9.34 0.83
C LEU A 24 -3.47 9.10 2.05
N TRP A 25 -4.41 10.01 2.27
CA TRP A 25 -5.52 9.84 3.20
C TRP A 25 -6.23 8.50 2.96
N GLY A 26 -6.27 7.66 4.00
CA GLY A 26 -6.91 6.36 4.02
C GLY A 26 -5.92 5.20 3.91
N ASN A 27 -5.97 4.29 4.88
CA ASN A 27 -5.24 3.03 4.88
C ASN A 27 -5.70 2.18 3.68
N ALA A 28 -5.01 2.31 2.54
CA ALA A 28 -5.37 1.55 1.34
C ALA A 28 -4.80 0.13 1.41
N PHE A 29 -5.52 -0.77 2.09
CA PHE A 29 -5.15 -2.18 2.15
C PHE A 29 -5.32 -2.86 0.78
N THR A 30 -4.39 -3.75 0.43
CA THR A 30 -4.41 -4.52 -0.81
C THR A 30 -4.54 -6.01 -0.51
N ILE A 31 -5.51 -6.66 -1.14
CA ILE A 31 -5.67 -8.12 -1.05
C ILE A 31 -4.70 -8.80 -2.02
N SER A 32 -3.98 -9.78 -1.53
CA SER A 32 -3.19 -10.70 -2.35
C SER A 32 -3.86 -12.08 -2.37
N THR A 33 -3.82 -12.72 -3.54
CA THR A 33 -4.33 -14.09 -3.78
C THR A 33 -3.22 -15.13 -3.78
N THR A 34 -1.96 -14.70 -3.61
CA THR A 34 -0.80 -15.59 -3.52
C THR A 34 -0.30 -15.59 -2.09
N LEU A 35 -0.52 -16.68 -1.36
CA LEU A 35 -0.10 -16.80 0.03
C LEU A 35 1.45 -16.84 0.14
N PRO A 36 2.03 -16.18 1.16
CA PRO A 36 3.46 -16.27 1.45
C PRO A 36 3.84 -17.68 1.91
N SER A 37 5.13 -18.01 1.87
CA SER A 37 5.67 -19.36 2.10
C SER A 37 5.30 -19.94 3.48
N ASP A 38 5.23 -19.09 4.49
CA ASP A 38 4.84 -19.44 5.87
C ASP A 38 3.36 -19.78 6.03
N LEU A 39 2.51 -19.38 5.06
CA LEU A 39 1.07 -19.68 5.06
C LEU A 39 0.68 -20.80 4.08
N GLN A 40 1.64 -21.45 3.42
CA GLN A 40 1.33 -22.43 2.38
C GLN A 40 0.61 -23.68 2.91
N SER A 41 0.83 -24.05 4.17
CA SER A 41 0.10 -25.15 4.81
C SER A 41 -1.40 -24.89 4.91
N ALA A 42 -1.82 -23.62 4.87
CA ALA A 42 -3.21 -23.19 4.98
C ALA A 42 -3.87 -22.91 3.61
N SER A 43 -3.12 -23.06 2.51
CA SER A 43 -3.57 -22.77 1.13
C SER A 43 -4.72 -23.66 0.64
N SER A 44 -4.97 -24.79 1.30
CA SER A 44 -6.12 -25.65 1.01
C SER A 44 -7.45 -25.03 1.46
N VAL A 45 -7.42 -24.05 2.37
CA VAL A 45 -8.61 -23.40 2.94
C VAL A 45 -8.68 -21.93 2.53
N PHE A 46 -7.56 -21.22 2.66
CA PHE A 46 -7.49 -19.79 2.39
C PHE A 46 -6.86 -19.52 1.03
N SER A 47 -7.38 -18.53 0.33
CA SER A 47 -6.90 -18.13 -1.00
C SER A 47 -6.66 -16.63 -1.12
N LYS A 48 -6.88 -15.88 -0.03
CA LYS A 48 -6.76 -14.44 0.03
C LYS A 48 -6.10 -14.07 1.35
N TYR A 49 -5.23 -13.08 1.33
CA TYR A 49 -4.78 -12.41 2.54
C TYR A 49 -4.60 -10.91 2.34
N VAL A 50 -4.63 -10.19 3.45
CA VAL A 50 -4.28 -8.78 3.54
C VAL A 50 -3.55 -8.56 4.86
N GLU A 51 -2.54 -7.68 4.84
CA GLU A 51 -1.70 -7.38 6.00
C GLU A 51 -2.11 -6.04 6.62
N VAL A 52 -2.26 -6.02 7.95
CA VAL A 52 -2.65 -4.87 8.76
C VAL A 52 -1.69 -4.80 9.95
N PHE A 53 -0.79 -3.82 9.96
CA PHE A 53 0.22 -3.65 11.03
C PHE A 53 0.97 -4.95 11.42
N GLY A 54 1.32 -5.77 10.43
CA GLY A 54 2.00 -7.06 10.65
C GLY A 54 1.10 -8.24 11.03
N LEU A 55 -0.20 -8.01 11.25
CA LEU A 55 -1.21 -9.04 11.38
C LEU A 55 -1.80 -9.38 10.01
N ARG A 56 -2.31 -10.61 9.85
CA ARG A 56 -2.83 -11.10 8.57
C ARG A 56 -4.29 -11.51 8.69
N VAL A 57 -5.15 -10.89 7.89
CA VAL A 57 -6.53 -11.32 7.70
C VAL A 57 -6.53 -12.32 6.55
N LEU A 58 -6.91 -13.58 6.83
CA LEU A 58 -7.02 -14.64 5.83
C LEU A 58 -8.48 -14.86 5.45
N ALA A 59 -8.74 -15.13 4.17
CA ALA A 59 -10.09 -15.37 3.68
C ALA A 59 -10.14 -16.50 2.64
N THR A 60 -11.27 -17.21 2.63
CA THR A 60 -11.59 -18.21 1.61
C THR A 60 -11.98 -17.51 0.30
N SER A 61 -11.97 -18.27 -0.81
CA SER A 61 -12.30 -17.74 -2.14
C SER A 61 -13.73 -17.19 -2.25
N SER A 62 -14.66 -17.72 -1.45
CA SER A 62 -16.07 -17.32 -1.44
C SER A 62 -16.35 -15.98 -0.73
N VAL A 63 -15.42 -15.49 0.09
CA VAL A 63 -15.57 -14.19 0.74
C VAL A 63 -15.25 -13.09 -0.27
N SER A 64 -16.16 -12.11 -0.43
CA SER A 64 -15.94 -10.98 -1.33
C SER A 64 -14.81 -10.07 -0.84
N ASP A 65 -14.10 -9.45 -1.77
CA ASP A 65 -12.98 -8.57 -1.47
C ASP A 65 -13.40 -7.39 -0.57
N ALA A 66 -14.60 -6.85 -0.79
CA ALA A 66 -15.17 -5.80 0.07
C ALA A 66 -15.29 -6.22 1.54
N LYS A 67 -15.62 -7.48 1.83
CA LYS A 67 -15.69 -7.98 3.22
C LYS A 67 -14.30 -8.17 3.83
N VAL A 68 -13.34 -8.61 3.03
CA VAL A 68 -11.94 -8.75 3.47
C VAL A 68 -11.35 -7.37 3.79
N LEU A 69 -11.57 -6.38 2.92
CA LEU A 69 -11.14 -5.00 3.15
C LEU A 69 -11.85 -4.35 4.34
N HIS A 70 -13.15 -4.61 4.52
CA HIS A 70 -13.87 -4.13 5.69
C HIS A 70 -13.27 -4.68 6.99
N ALA A 71 -12.99 -5.98 7.05
CA ALA A 71 -12.33 -6.58 8.21
C ALA A 71 -10.93 -6.01 8.46
N ALA A 72 -10.17 -5.73 7.39
CA ALA A 72 -8.86 -5.10 7.50
C ALA A 72 -8.94 -3.67 8.07
N ASN A 73 -9.90 -2.86 7.60
CA ASN A 73 -10.13 -1.51 8.12
C ASN A 73 -10.55 -1.52 9.59
N VAL A 74 -11.50 -2.39 9.97
CA VAL A 74 -11.94 -2.51 11.37
C VAL A 74 -10.77 -2.95 12.27
N LEU A 75 -9.92 -3.87 11.81
CA LEU A 75 -8.71 -4.26 12.56
C LEU A 75 -7.71 -3.10 12.69
N ALA A 76 -7.58 -2.27 11.65
CA ALA A 76 -6.70 -1.11 11.67
C ALA A 76 -7.19 -0.07 12.67
N GLU A 77 -8.46 0.35 12.58
CA GLU A 77 -9.11 1.31 13.49
C GLU A 77 -9.13 0.80 14.95
N TYR A 78 -9.18 -0.52 15.14
CA TYR A 78 -9.09 -1.12 16.48
C TYR A 78 -7.69 -0.99 17.09
N LEU A 79 -6.63 -1.04 16.28
CA LEU A 79 -5.25 -0.99 16.74
C LEU A 79 -4.67 0.43 16.77
N ASP A 80 -5.15 1.30 15.89
CA ASP A 80 -4.71 2.68 15.67
C ASP A 80 -5.98 3.55 15.75
N ASN A 81 -6.35 3.92 16.98
CA ASN A 81 -7.61 4.57 17.31
C ASN A 81 -7.62 6.06 16.96
N ASP A 82 -6.44 6.67 16.83
CA ASP A 82 -6.29 8.07 16.40
C ASP A 82 -5.97 8.18 14.90
N GLU A 83 -5.90 7.02 14.21
CA GLU A 83 -5.66 6.85 12.77
C GLU A 83 -4.37 7.54 12.29
N ASN A 84 -3.36 7.65 13.15
CA ASN A 84 -2.09 8.29 12.81
C ASN A 84 -1.13 7.36 12.02
N GLY A 85 -1.51 6.09 11.84
CA GLY A 85 -0.74 5.06 11.15
C GLY A 85 0.24 4.30 12.05
N ILE A 86 0.17 4.50 13.36
CA ILE A 86 1.00 3.84 14.38
C ILE A 86 0.05 3.11 15.32
N ILE A 87 0.34 1.84 15.61
CA ILE A 87 -0.44 1.09 16.60
C ILE A 87 -0.35 1.79 17.95
N ASP A 88 -1.51 2.06 18.55
CA ASP A 88 -1.61 2.59 19.89
C ASP A 88 -1.30 1.49 20.92
N GLN A 89 -0.70 1.90 22.05
CA GLN A 89 -0.70 1.04 23.22
C GLN A 89 -2.13 0.90 23.72
N ALA A 90 -2.51 -0.29 24.18
CA ALA A 90 -3.65 -0.42 25.07
C ALA A 90 -3.30 0.36 26.35
N GLU A 91 -3.67 1.64 26.41
CA GLU A 91 -3.49 2.48 27.59
C GLU A 91 -4.31 1.88 28.73
N VAL A 92 -3.64 1.16 29.64
CA VAL A 92 -4.13 0.75 30.97
C VAL A 92 -3.00 0.72 31.98
#